data_AF-A0A7S0B9A6-F1
#
_entry.id   AF-A0A7S0B9A6-F1
#
_cell.length_a   1.000
_cell.length_b   1.000
_cell.length_c   1.000
_cell.angle_alpha   90.00
_cell.angle_beta   90.00
_cell.angle_gamma   90.00
#
_symmetry.space_group_name_H-M   'P 1'
#
loop_
_entity.id
_entity.type
_entity.pdbx_description
1 polymer ?
#
loop_
_entity_poly.entity_id
_entity_poly.type
_entity_poly.pdbx_seq_one_letter_code
_entity_poly.pdbx_strand_id
1 'polypeptide(L)'
;LLLLLLLDELHSSVGRSSILGRRFSSEEVTEAWLRCTVCYDEQERENSMASCEGSRAQDGAALAAPAEEPDEVESASEDGSDADELSGEEALDEEEDQAGAAGLSHEELLADLGVEAEAENLDEDGYPAHAWGEGPQDVLPGCAGFNARAAAAMRAAQVAVAVPPADAAAAQPAVADACPALQPHQETVAFLLHPKSPVLRLLVDHPTGSGKTREMIRVLDNYFYDARPKVPIFPKDSVCRNFYMELLRWPNRYREYYACERPEDAALASGSQDWRERRRHMWDLGRLSSGQARRLCLAIREVLEMKGMAYMG
;
A
#
# COMPACT_ATOMS: atom_id res chain seq x y z
N LEU A 1 15.95 8.71 11.15
CA LEU A 1 15.16 9.93 11.46
C LEU A 1 13.88 9.68 12.26
N LEU A 2 12.99 8.76 11.85
CA LEU A 2 11.69 8.54 12.53
C LEU A 2 11.81 8.16 14.02
N LEU A 3 12.84 7.37 14.38
CA LEU A 3 13.15 7.04 15.77
C LEU A 3 13.58 8.27 16.57
N LEU A 4 14.42 9.14 16.00
CA LEU A 4 14.86 10.39 16.64
C LEU A 4 13.68 11.34 16.86
N LEU A 5 12.75 11.44 15.90
CA LEU A 5 11.52 12.21 16.05
C LEU A 5 10.60 11.65 17.15
N LEU A 6 10.44 10.32 17.19
CA LEU A 6 9.69 9.65 18.26
C LEU A 6 10.36 9.84 19.63
N LEU A 7 11.69 9.88 19.69
CA LEU A 7 12.47 10.08 20.90
C LEU A 7 12.44 11.54 21.37
N ASP A 8 12.48 12.50 20.45
CA ASP A 8 12.28 13.93 20.76
C ASP A 8 10.86 14.18 21.24
N GLU A 9 9.87 13.53 20.64
CA GLU A 9 8.49 13.59 21.10
C GLU A 9 8.33 12.94 22.49
N LEU A 10 9.01 11.81 22.74
CA LEU A 10 9.08 11.17 24.05
C LEU A 10 9.79 12.05 25.10
N HIS A 11 10.89 12.70 24.75
CA HIS A 11 11.58 13.66 25.60
C HIS A 11 10.70 14.87 25.91
N SER A 12 9.96 15.38 24.93
CA SER A 12 9.00 16.47 25.11
C SER A 12 7.80 16.07 26.00
N SER A 13 7.55 14.77 26.12
CA SER A 13 6.50 14.18 26.95
C SER A 13 6.93 13.89 28.39
N VAL A 14 8.20 14.06 28.75
CA VAL A 14 8.70 13.83 30.11
C VAL A 14 7.92 14.69 31.11
N GLY A 15 7.37 14.04 32.14
CA GLY A 15 6.51 14.69 33.14
C GLY A 15 5.05 14.93 32.72
N ARG A 16 4.69 14.73 31.44
CA ARG A 16 3.29 14.74 30.98
C ARG A 16 2.66 13.37 31.20
N SER A 17 1.36 13.36 31.48
CA SER A 17 0.59 12.11 31.61
C SER A 17 0.33 11.58 30.19
N SER A 18 0.77 10.35 29.89
CA SER A 18 0.39 9.68 28.64
C SER A 18 -1.12 9.42 28.58
N ILE A 19 -1.64 9.05 27.39
CA ILE A 19 -3.04 8.63 27.19
C ILE A 19 -3.42 7.45 28.13
N LEU A 20 -2.43 6.66 28.56
CA LEU A 20 -2.59 5.56 29.51
C LEU A 20 -2.42 5.97 30.99
N GLY A 21 -2.32 7.27 31.27
CA GLY A 21 -2.17 7.82 32.62
C GLY A 21 -0.78 7.65 33.24
N ARG A 22 0.14 6.91 32.60
CA ARG A 22 1.53 6.77 33.03
C ARG A 22 2.32 8.04 32.73
N ARG A 23 3.13 8.49 33.68
CA ARG A 23 4.13 9.55 33.49
C ARG A 23 5.50 8.89 33.38
N PHE A 24 6.26 9.27 32.36
CA PHE A 24 7.62 8.79 32.18
C PHE A 24 8.60 9.76 32.84
N SER A 25 9.55 9.23 33.59
CA SER A 25 10.66 10.01 34.11
C SER A 25 11.70 10.28 33.01
N SER A 26 12.52 11.31 33.18
CA SER A 26 13.63 11.56 32.25
C SER A 26 14.59 10.36 32.20
N GLU A 27 14.79 9.67 33.33
CA GLU A 27 15.66 8.50 33.43
C GLU A 27 15.12 7.33 32.60
N GLU A 28 13.81 7.05 32.65
CA GLU A 28 13.18 5.99 31.86
C GLU A 28 13.29 6.25 30.35
N VAL A 29 13.10 7.51 29.92
CA VAL A 29 13.22 7.89 28.50
C VAL A 29 14.67 7.80 28.03
N THR A 30 15.63 8.26 28.84
CA THR A 30 17.06 8.14 28.51
C THR A 30 17.55 6.69 28.51
N GLU A 31 17.06 5.83 29.42
CA GLU A 31 17.38 4.40 29.41
C GLU A 31 16.85 3.71 28.15
N ALA A 32 15.61 4.02 27.76
CA ALA A 32 15.02 3.51 26.53
C ALA A 32 15.82 3.97 25.29
N TRP A 33 16.24 5.24 25.28
CA TRP A 33 17.10 5.80 24.23
C TRP A 33 18.42 5.02 24.11
N LEU A 34 19.15 4.84 25.22
CA LEU A 34 20.42 4.11 25.23
C LEU A 34 20.27 2.68 24.73
N ARG A 35 19.19 1.98 25.12
CA ARG A 35 18.93 0.61 24.65
C ARG A 35 18.64 0.55 23.17
N CYS A 36 17.87 1.50 22.64
CA CYS A 36 17.63 1.59 21.20
C CYS A 36 18.94 1.84 20.45
N THR A 37 19.75 2.81 20.89
CA THR A 37 21.04 3.12 20.24
C THR A 37 21.96 1.90 20.18
N VAL A 38 22.14 1.18 21.29
CA VAL A 38 22.97 -0.05 21.31
C VAL A 38 22.44 -1.09 20.33
N CYS A 39 21.12 -1.32 20.27
CA CYS A 39 20.53 -2.29 19.35
C CYS A 39 20.77 -1.91 17.87
N TYR A 40 20.71 -0.61 17.55
CA TYR A 40 20.98 -0.13 16.20
C TYR A 40 22.46 -0.23 15.83
N ASP A 41 23.36 0.12 16.74
CA ASP A 41 24.80 -0.03 16.54
C ASP A 41 25.19 -1.50 16.30
N GLU A 42 24.56 -2.43 17.03
CA GLU A 42 24.74 -3.88 16.83
C GLU A 42 24.24 -4.32 15.45
N GLN A 43 23.05 -3.87 15.04
CA GLN A 43 22.47 -4.20 13.74
C GLN A 43 23.28 -3.63 12.57
N GLU A 44 23.79 -2.40 12.69
CA GLU A 44 24.67 -1.79 11.67
C GLU A 44 25.98 -2.56 11.53
N ARG A 45 26.54 -3.04 12.66
CA ARG A 45 27.76 -3.86 12.66
C ARG A 45 27.53 -5.23 12.02
N GLU A 46 26.38 -5.85 12.25
CA GLU A 46 25.98 -7.11 11.62
C GLU A 46 25.77 -6.93 10.10
N ASN A 47 25.08 -5.87 9.69
CA ASN A 47 24.89 -5.53 8.28
C ASN A 47 26.22 -5.26 7.56
N SER A 48 27.16 -4.56 8.22
CA SER A 48 28.50 -4.32 7.67
C SER A 48 29.31 -5.61 7.49
N MET A 49 29.16 -6.58 8.41
CA MET A 49 29.82 -7.89 8.28
C MET A 49 29.20 -8.74 7.16
N ALA A 50 27.87 -8.75 7.03
CA ALA A 50 27.17 -9.46 5.95
C ALA A 50 27.58 -8.95 4.55
N SER A 51 27.76 -7.64 4.38
CA SER A 51 28.18 -7.06 3.09
C SER A 51 29.60 -7.46 2.67
N CYS A 52 30.50 -7.78 3.61
CA CYS A 52 31.89 -8.13 3.29
C CYS A 52 32.06 -9.59 2.83
N GLU A 53 31.16 -10.50 3.23
CA GLU A 53 31.26 -11.92 2.88
C GLU A 53 30.78 -12.22 1.45
N GLY A 54 29.88 -11.40 0.89
CA GLY A 54 29.34 -11.58 -0.47
C GLY A 54 30.31 -11.27 -1.61
N SER A 55 31.36 -10.48 -1.38
CA SER A 55 32.26 -10.02 -2.47
C SER A 55 33.45 -10.94 -2.77
N ARG A 56 33.67 -12.03 -2.01
CA ARG A 56 34.89 -12.84 -2.15
C ARG A 56 34.77 -14.04 -3.12
N ALA A 57 33.61 -14.25 -3.75
CA ALA A 57 33.34 -15.46 -4.53
C ALA A 57 33.34 -15.31 -6.07
N GLN A 58 33.63 -14.13 -6.65
CA GLN A 58 33.44 -13.92 -8.11
C GLN A 58 34.68 -13.59 -8.95
N ASP A 59 35.88 -13.52 -8.39
CA ASP A 59 37.11 -13.34 -9.19
C ASP A 59 37.89 -14.65 -9.31
N GLY A 60 37.51 -15.48 -10.29
CA GLY A 60 38.22 -16.74 -10.54
C GLY A 60 37.76 -17.59 -11.72
N ALA A 61 37.49 -17.03 -12.90
CA ALA A 61 37.31 -17.86 -14.10
C ALA A 61 37.59 -17.12 -15.42
N ALA A 62 38.86 -17.03 -15.80
CA ALA A 62 39.25 -16.84 -17.20
C ALA A 62 40.64 -17.42 -17.46
N LEU A 63 40.72 -18.61 -18.08
CA LEU A 63 41.56 -18.91 -19.26
C LEU A 63 41.58 -20.41 -19.61
N ALA A 64 41.42 -20.65 -20.91
CA ALA A 64 41.90 -21.78 -21.74
C ALA A 64 41.03 -23.07 -21.87
N ALA A 65 40.48 -23.22 -23.08
CA ALA A 65 40.26 -24.50 -23.79
C ALA A 65 41.54 -24.88 -24.59
N PRO A 66 41.72 -26.07 -25.22
CA PRO A 66 40.69 -27.06 -25.59
C PRO A 66 41.05 -28.58 -25.53
N ALA A 67 40.01 -29.40 -25.75
CA ALA A 67 39.96 -30.67 -26.49
C ALA A 67 40.18 -32.05 -25.78
N GLU A 68 39.17 -32.90 -26.04
CA GLU A 68 39.11 -34.37 -26.19
C GLU A 68 38.69 -35.32 -25.03
N GLU A 69 37.62 -36.05 -25.39
CA GLU A 69 37.17 -37.42 -25.06
C GLU A 69 36.45 -37.73 -23.72
N PRO A 70 35.44 -38.64 -23.76
CA PRO A 70 34.41 -38.77 -22.75
C PRO A 70 34.72 -39.90 -21.76
N ASP A 71 34.41 -39.71 -20.49
CA ASP A 71 34.27 -40.83 -19.56
C ASP A 71 33.12 -40.62 -18.60
N GLU A 72 32.31 -41.65 -18.51
CA GLU A 72 31.09 -41.77 -17.72
C GLU A 72 31.42 -41.73 -16.23
N VAL A 73 30.89 -40.76 -15.48
CA VAL A 73 30.70 -40.92 -14.04
C VAL A 73 29.45 -40.19 -13.56
N GLU A 74 28.55 -40.99 -13.00
CA GLU A 74 27.35 -40.60 -12.28
C GLU A 74 27.67 -39.66 -11.09
N SER A 75 26.84 -38.63 -10.89
CA SER A 75 26.38 -38.16 -9.56
C SER A 75 25.51 -36.91 -9.72
N ALA A 76 24.22 -37.11 -9.95
CA ALA A 76 23.22 -36.05 -9.90
C ALA A 76 22.90 -35.69 -8.44
N SER A 77 23.42 -34.55 -7.99
CA SER A 77 22.92 -33.84 -6.81
C SER A 77 23.01 -32.34 -7.06
N GLU A 78 22.08 -31.82 -7.86
CA GLU A 78 21.80 -30.39 -7.97
C GLU A 78 20.67 -30.06 -7.00
N ASP A 79 21.02 -29.62 -5.79
CA ASP A 79 20.14 -28.88 -4.89
C ASP A 79 20.78 -27.51 -4.64
N GLY A 80 20.67 -26.65 -5.65
CA GLY A 80 21.03 -25.24 -5.57
C GLY A 80 19.81 -24.44 -5.19
N SER A 81 19.50 -24.39 -3.89
CA SER A 81 18.49 -23.50 -3.35
C SER A 81 19.01 -22.06 -3.39
N ASP A 82 18.67 -21.31 -4.44
CA ASP A 82 18.79 -19.85 -4.46
C ASP A 82 17.76 -19.26 -3.49
N ALA A 83 18.09 -19.31 -2.19
CA ALA A 83 17.42 -18.55 -1.17
C ALA A 83 17.99 -17.12 -1.18
N ASP A 84 17.35 -16.24 -1.97
CA ASP A 84 17.53 -14.79 -1.89
C ASP A 84 17.08 -14.29 -0.50
N GLU A 85 17.97 -14.42 0.49
CA GLU A 85 17.83 -13.89 1.83
C GLU A 85 18.08 -12.37 1.84
N LEU A 86 16.97 -11.67 1.70
CA LEU A 86 16.60 -10.38 2.28
C LEU A 86 17.62 -9.70 3.22
N SER A 87 18.66 -9.07 2.67
CA SER A 87 19.43 -8.01 3.36
C SER A 87 19.53 -6.79 2.46
N GLY A 88 19.09 -5.63 2.96
CA GLY A 88 19.04 -4.40 2.18
C GLY A 88 18.24 -3.33 2.88
N GLU A 89 18.78 -2.81 3.98
CA GLU A 89 18.38 -1.53 4.56
C GLU A 89 19.27 -0.46 3.91
N GLU A 90 18.81 0.11 2.80
CA GLU A 90 19.47 1.23 2.13
C GLU A 90 19.22 2.52 2.93
N ALA A 91 20.29 3.30 3.15
CA ALA A 91 20.23 4.61 3.79
C ALA A 91 19.41 5.57 2.91
N LEU A 92 18.34 6.12 3.47
CA LEU A 92 17.48 7.09 2.80
C LEU A 92 18.12 8.48 2.83
N ASP A 93 18.25 9.09 1.66
CA ASP A 93 18.73 10.45 1.45
C ASP A 93 17.94 11.47 2.29
N GLU A 94 18.68 12.41 2.87
CA GLU A 94 18.18 13.51 3.69
C GLU A 94 17.57 14.58 2.78
N GLU A 95 16.24 14.67 2.71
CA GLU A 95 15.56 15.86 2.17
C GLU A 95 15.17 16.82 3.31
N GLU A 96 15.51 18.09 3.10
CA GLU A 96 15.45 19.19 4.06
C GLU A 96 14.05 19.85 4.02
N ASP A 97 13.13 19.41 4.87
CA ASP A 97 11.75 19.92 4.87
C ASP A 97 11.56 21.21 5.69
N GLN A 98 11.11 22.25 4.99
CA GLN A 98 10.71 23.57 5.50
C GLN A 98 9.45 23.50 6.37
N ALA A 99 9.60 23.79 7.67
CA ALA A 99 8.51 23.93 8.62
C ALA A 99 7.78 25.28 8.44
N GLY A 100 6.55 25.27 7.90
CA GLY A 100 5.81 26.53 7.71
C GLY A 100 4.29 26.50 7.50
N ALA A 101 3.56 25.39 7.71
CA ALA A 101 2.14 25.32 7.32
C ALA A 101 1.21 24.62 8.33
N ALA A 102 1.20 25.04 9.60
CA ALA A 102 0.22 24.57 10.59
C ALA A 102 -0.73 25.71 10.98
N GLY A 103 -1.97 25.73 10.44
CA GLY A 103 -3.00 26.61 10.98
C GLY A 103 -4.24 26.88 10.12
N LEU A 104 -4.25 26.57 8.82
CA LEU A 104 -5.40 26.90 7.97
C LEU A 104 -6.47 25.82 8.03
N SER A 105 -7.73 26.25 8.15
CA SER A 105 -8.89 25.37 8.07
C SER A 105 -9.03 24.79 6.65
N HIS A 106 -9.73 23.66 6.54
CA HIS A 106 -9.92 22.97 5.26
C HIS A 106 -10.57 23.85 4.18
N GLU A 107 -11.48 24.74 4.58
CA GLU A 107 -12.13 25.70 3.68
C GLU A 107 -11.18 26.83 3.24
N GLU A 108 -10.25 27.27 4.11
CA GLU A 108 -9.27 28.30 3.75
C GLU A 108 -8.21 27.78 2.76
N LEU A 109 -7.77 26.53 2.91
CA LEU A 109 -6.86 25.87 1.96
C LEU A 109 -7.48 25.68 0.57
N LEU A 110 -8.80 25.42 0.50
CA LEU A 110 -9.52 25.27 -0.77
C LEU A 110 -9.82 26.62 -1.43
N ALA A 111 -10.10 27.65 -0.63
CA ALA A 111 -10.34 29.01 -1.13
C ALA A 111 -9.08 29.61 -1.80
N ASP A 112 -7.90 29.32 -1.27
CA ASP A 112 -6.62 29.86 -1.79
C ASP A 112 -6.22 29.24 -3.14
N LEU A 113 -6.72 28.03 -3.46
CA LEU A 113 -6.48 27.38 -4.75
C LEU A 113 -7.39 27.90 -5.88
N GLY A 114 -8.32 28.82 -5.60
CA GLY A 114 -9.21 29.41 -6.61
C GLY A 114 -10.09 28.41 -7.35
N VAL A 115 -10.18 27.18 -6.83
CA VAL A 115 -11.06 26.13 -7.37
C VAL A 115 -12.41 26.36 -6.73
N GLU A 116 -13.26 27.17 -7.38
CA GLU A 116 -14.70 27.03 -7.18
C GLU A 116 -15.05 25.62 -7.64
N ALA A 117 -15.05 24.67 -6.70
CA ALA A 117 -15.50 23.33 -6.94
C ALA A 117 -16.99 23.45 -7.24
N GLU A 118 -17.31 23.66 -8.52
CA GLU A 118 -18.63 23.37 -9.02
C GLU A 118 -18.91 21.95 -8.55
N ALA A 119 -19.88 21.81 -7.65
CA ALA A 119 -20.34 20.54 -7.14
C ALA A 119 -21.12 19.80 -8.27
N GLU A 120 -20.53 19.78 -9.46
CA GLU A 120 -20.93 18.95 -10.58
C GLU A 120 -20.90 17.53 -10.06
N ASN A 121 -22.11 17.00 -9.92
CA ASN A 121 -22.48 15.64 -9.56
C ASN A 121 -21.25 14.73 -9.44
N LEU A 122 -20.67 14.68 -8.23
CA LEU A 122 -19.88 13.54 -7.78
C LEU A 122 -20.83 12.36 -7.87
N ASP A 123 -20.89 11.78 -9.07
CA ASP A 123 -21.73 10.67 -9.45
C ASP A 123 -21.74 9.68 -8.30
N GLU A 124 -22.92 9.12 -8.00
CA GLU A 124 -23.07 8.08 -7.00
C GLU A 124 -22.01 7.01 -7.23
N ASP A 125 -20.90 7.10 -6.49
CA ASP A 125 -19.79 6.14 -6.36
C ASP A 125 -20.26 4.76 -5.87
N GLY A 126 -21.58 4.54 -5.83
CA GLY A 126 -22.26 3.40 -5.29
C GLY A 126 -22.20 3.33 -3.77
N TYR A 127 -21.60 4.31 -3.08
CA TYR A 127 -21.47 4.26 -1.64
C TYR A 127 -22.83 4.51 -0.97
N PRO A 128 -23.34 3.57 -0.15
CA PRO A 128 -24.66 3.70 0.46
C PRO A 128 -24.60 4.62 1.69
N ALA A 129 -24.36 5.91 1.47
CA ALA A 129 -24.26 6.93 2.54
C ALA A 129 -25.50 6.99 3.43
N HIS A 130 -26.67 6.70 2.85
CA HIS A 130 -27.95 6.63 3.56
C HIS A 130 -27.95 5.58 4.69
N ALA A 131 -27.11 4.54 4.62
CA ALA A 131 -26.99 3.52 5.65
C ALA A 131 -26.55 4.09 7.02
N TRP A 132 -25.96 5.29 7.05
CA TRP A 132 -25.55 5.97 8.27
C TRP A 132 -26.63 6.88 8.90
N GLY A 133 -27.73 7.14 8.18
CA GLY A 133 -28.65 8.26 8.41
C GLY A 133 -29.77 8.06 9.45
N GLU A 134 -30.03 6.84 9.90
CA GLU A 134 -31.14 6.57 10.85
C GLU A 134 -30.71 6.60 12.33
N GLY A 135 -29.42 6.85 12.60
CA GLY A 135 -28.86 6.79 13.96
C GLY A 135 -28.61 8.15 14.61
N PRO A 136 -28.39 8.18 15.94
CA PRO A 136 -27.92 9.36 16.65
C PRO A 136 -26.58 9.84 16.05
N GLN A 137 -26.55 11.06 15.53
CA GLN A 137 -25.37 11.63 14.86
C GLN A 137 -24.22 11.92 15.83
N ASP A 138 -24.52 12.01 17.12
CA ASP A 138 -23.61 12.23 18.24
C ASP A 138 -22.76 11.00 18.60
N VAL A 139 -23.13 9.81 18.11
CA VAL A 139 -22.33 8.59 18.34
C VAL A 139 -21.20 8.52 17.31
N LEU A 140 -20.03 9.03 17.70
CA LEU A 140 -18.79 9.09 16.88
C LEU A 140 -17.87 7.87 17.11
N PRO A 141 -16.93 7.59 16.18
CA PRO A 141 -15.91 6.56 16.39
C PRO A 141 -15.16 6.75 17.73
N GLY A 142 -15.04 5.66 18.50
CA GLY A 142 -14.45 5.68 19.85
C GLY A 142 -15.45 5.91 20.99
N CYS A 143 -16.68 6.33 20.70
CA CYS A 143 -17.74 6.44 21.70
C CYS A 143 -18.47 5.11 21.94
N ALA A 144 -19.01 4.94 23.15
CA ALA A 144 -19.90 3.83 23.44
C ALA A 144 -21.11 3.84 22.50
N GLY A 145 -21.46 2.67 21.96
CA GLY A 145 -22.55 2.52 20.99
C GLY A 145 -22.14 2.65 19.52
N PHE A 146 -20.95 3.19 19.21
CA PHE A 146 -20.51 3.34 17.81
C PHE A 146 -20.44 2.02 17.06
N ASN A 147 -19.90 0.97 17.70
CA ASN A 147 -19.81 -0.35 17.09
C ASN A 147 -21.20 -0.91 16.71
N ALA A 148 -22.23 -0.66 17.53
CA ALA A 148 -23.59 -1.09 17.24
C ALA A 148 -24.18 -0.30 16.06
N ARG A 149 -23.91 1.01 15.99
CA ARG A 149 -24.28 1.88 14.86
C ARG A 149 -23.60 1.44 13.57
N ALA A 150 -22.29 1.23 13.58
CA ALA A 150 -21.53 0.77 12.43
C ALA A 150 -22.02 -0.60 11.94
N ALA A 151 -22.30 -1.54 12.86
CA ALA A 151 -22.87 -2.84 12.52
C ALA A 151 -24.29 -2.72 11.93
N ALA A 152 -25.11 -1.78 12.39
CA ALA A 152 -26.42 -1.53 11.81
C ALA A 152 -26.30 -0.94 10.39
N ALA A 153 -25.40 0.02 10.19
CA ALA A 153 -25.11 0.60 8.88
C ALA A 153 -24.61 -0.45 7.88
N MET A 154 -23.67 -1.31 8.29
CA MET A 154 -23.18 -2.42 7.46
C MET A 154 -24.30 -3.40 7.06
N ARG A 155 -25.20 -3.74 8.00
CA ARG A 155 -26.37 -4.59 7.69
C ARG A 155 -27.34 -3.92 6.71
N ALA A 156 -27.62 -2.63 6.90
CA ALA A 156 -28.49 -1.87 5.99
C ALA A 156 -27.89 -1.80 4.57
N ALA A 157 -26.57 -1.63 4.48
CA ALA A 157 -25.81 -1.62 3.24
C ALA A 157 -25.51 -3.01 2.65
N GLN A 158 -25.95 -4.10 3.31
CA GLN A 158 -25.66 -5.49 2.92
C GLN A 158 -24.16 -5.82 2.79
N VAL A 159 -23.31 -5.13 3.56
CA VAL A 159 -21.86 -5.37 3.60
C VAL A 159 -21.59 -6.73 4.23
N ALA A 160 -20.66 -7.51 3.65
CA ALA A 160 -20.25 -8.81 4.18
C ALA A 160 -21.40 -9.84 4.28
N VAL A 161 -22.51 -9.62 3.57
CA VAL A 161 -23.61 -10.59 3.51
C VAL A 161 -23.19 -11.74 2.60
N ALA A 162 -23.03 -12.93 3.17
CA ALA A 162 -22.72 -14.12 2.40
C ALA A 162 -23.83 -14.34 1.37
N VAL A 163 -23.48 -14.29 0.08
CA VAL A 163 -24.38 -14.71 -0.99
C VAL A 163 -24.67 -16.20 -0.78
N PRO A 164 -25.95 -16.62 -0.69
CA PRO A 164 -26.28 -18.02 -0.53
C PRO A 164 -25.63 -18.87 -1.65
N PRO A 165 -25.07 -20.04 -1.33
CA PRO A 165 -24.39 -20.88 -2.32
C PRO A 165 -25.30 -21.31 -3.48
N ALA A 166 -26.62 -21.36 -3.27
CA ALA A 166 -27.60 -21.63 -4.32
C ALA A 166 -27.65 -20.54 -5.40
N ASP A 167 -27.48 -19.27 -5.00
CA ASP A 167 -27.45 -18.13 -5.92
C ASP A 167 -26.07 -17.96 -6.54
N ALA A 168 -25.00 -18.34 -5.83
CA ALA A 168 -23.63 -18.33 -6.36
C ALA A 168 -23.44 -19.36 -7.49
N ALA A 169 -24.16 -20.48 -7.47
CA ALA A 169 -24.14 -21.47 -8.56
C ALA A 169 -24.99 -21.06 -9.79
N ALA A 170 -25.97 -20.15 -9.60
CA ALA A 170 -26.79 -19.59 -10.66
C ALA A 170 -26.19 -18.29 -11.24
N ALA A 171 -25.32 -17.61 -10.49
CA ALA A 171 -24.46 -16.57 -11.03
C ALA A 171 -23.59 -17.19 -12.14
N GLN A 172 -23.69 -16.62 -13.33
CA GLN A 172 -23.11 -17.10 -14.59
C GLN A 172 -21.70 -17.67 -14.39
N PRO A 173 -21.31 -18.71 -15.17
CA PRO A 173 -19.96 -19.25 -15.11
C PRO A 173 -18.98 -18.08 -15.18
N ALA A 174 -18.20 -17.90 -14.12
CA ALA A 174 -17.27 -16.80 -14.00
C ALA A 174 -16.49 -16.72 -15.32
N VAL A 175 -16.73 -15.66 -16.09
CA VAL A 175 -15.89 -15.36 -17.25
C VAL A 175 -14.47 -15.44 -16.70
N ALA A 176 -13.62 -16.29 -17.27
CA ALA A 176 -12.36 -16.69 -16.64
C ALA A 176 -11.44 -15.50 -16.22
N ASP A 177 -11.72 -14.32 -16.77
CA ASP A 177 -10.99 -13.07 -16.53
C ASP A 177 -11.69 -12.10 -15.53
N ALA A 178 -12.89 -12.44 -15.02
CA ALA A 178 -13.66 -11.54 -14.16
C ALA A 178 -12.92 -11.27 -12.84
N CYS A 179 -13.00 -10.03 -12.35
CA CYS A 179 -12.41 -9.68 -11.06
C CYS A 179 -13.16 -10.44 -9.94
N PRO A 180 -12.48 -11.26 -9.12
CA PRO A 180 -13.11 -11.94 -7.98
C PRO A 180 -13.78 -10.93 -7.05
N ALA A 181 -14.86 -11.31 -6.36
CA ALA A 181 -15.46 -10.44 -5.35
C ALA A 181 -14.47 -10.12 -4.21
N LEU A 182 -14.74 -9.05 -3.47
CA LEU A 182 -14.03 -8.78 -2.23
C LEU A 182 -14.43 -9.81 -1.17
N GLN A 183 -13.52 -10.13 -0.25
CA GLN A 183 -13.86 -10.94 0.91
C GLN A 183 -14.62 -10.10 1.95
N PRO A 184 -15.45 -10.71 2.81
CA PRO A 184 -16.27 -9.98 3.78
C PRO A 184 -15.51 -8.96 4.65
N HIS A 185 -14.30 -9.29 5.09
CA HIS A 185 -13.46 -8.36 5.87
C HIS A 185 -12.94 -7.19 5.03
N GLN A 186 -12.64 -7.41 3.76
CA GLN A 186 -12.21 -6.35 2.84
C GLN A 186 -13.37 -5.41 2.50
N GLU A 187 -14.57 -5.95 2.31
CA GLU A 187 -15.80 -5.15 2.13
C GLU A 187 -16.08 -4.28 3.35
N THR A 188 -15.92 -4.86 4.55
CA THR A 188 -16.07 -4.13 5.82
C THR A 188 -15.14 -2.93 5.87
N VAL A 189 -13.85 -3.11 5.59
CA VAL A 189 -12.90 -2.00 5.63
C VAL A 189 -13.17 -0.96 4.54
N ALA A 190 -13.47 -1.40 3.31
CA ALA A 190 -13.83 -0.49 2.22
C ALA A 190 -15.10 0.33 2.53
N PHE A 191 -16.06 -0.24 3.24
CA PHE A 191 -17.27 0.46 3.66
C PHE A 191 -17.01 1.46 4.79
N LEU A 192 -16.21 1.07 5.79
CA LEU A 192 -15.88 1.93 6.91
C LEU A 192 -14.97 3.08 6.49
N LEU A 193 -13.97 2.86 5.63
CA LEU A 193 -13.05 3.90 5.16
C LEU A 193 -13.50 4.50 3.81
N HIS A 194 -14.38 5.48 3.89
CA HIS A 194 -14.92 6.20 2.73
C HIS A 194 -15.09 7.69 3.06
N PRO A 195 -14.94 8.64 2.12
CA PRO A 195 -15.17 10.07 2.37
C PRO A 195 -16.52 10.41 3.00
N LYS A 196 -17.56 9.62 2.67
CA LYS A 196 -18.93 9.76 3.18
C LYS A 196 -19.19 8.98 4.48
N SER A 197 -18.19 8.28 5.03
CA SER A 197 -18.27 7.55 6.29
C SER A 197 -17.91 8.46 7.47
N PRO A 198 -18.52 8.27 8.67
CA PRO A 198 -18.07 8.97 9.87
C PRO A 198 -16.71 8.46 10.40
N VAL A 199 -16.16 7.36 9.86
CA VAL A 199 -14.87 6.80 10.31
C VAL A 199 -13.72 7.46 9.58
N LEU A 200 -12.91 8.21 10.32
CA LEU A 200 -11.73 8.90 9.78
C LEU A 200 -10.43 8.09 9.91
N ARG A 201 -10.35 7.20 10.91
CA ARG A 201 -9.17 6.40 11.23
C ARG A 201 -9.63 5.00 11.61
N LEU A 202 -8.95 3.99 11.08
CA LEU A 202 -9.24 2.59 11.35
C LEU A 202 -7.92 1.83 11.50
N LEU A 203 -7.77 1.12 12.61
CA LEU A 203 -6.72 0.12 12.77
C LEU A 203 -7.24 -1.20 12.23
N VAL A 204 -6.52 -1.78 11.27
CA VAL A 204 -6.87 -3.05 10.64
C VAL A 204 -5.84 -4.10 11.04
N ASP A 205 -6.27 -5.11 11.78
CA ASP A 205 -5.44 -6.26 12.16
C ASP A 205 -5.90 -7.51 11.40
N HIS A 206 -5.25 -7.78 10.27
CA HIS A 206 -5.51 -8.96 9.45
C HIS A 206 -4.24 -9.82 9.30
N PRO A 207 -4.38 -11.17 9.31
CA PRO A 207 -3.25 -12.08 9.11
C PRO A 207 -2.64 -11.90 7.72
N THR A 208 -1.39 -12.34 7.57
CA THR A 208 -0.72 -12.37 6.25
C THR A 208 -1.50 -13.24 5.26
N GLY A 209 -1.55 -12.83 4.00
CA GLY A 209 -2.31 -13.54 2.95
C GLY A 209 -3.81 -13.22 2.89
N SER A 210 -4.35 -12.44 3.82
CA SER A 210 -5.77 -12.00 3.82
C SER A 210 -6.15 -11.00 2.72
N GLY A 211 -5.18 -10.54 1.91
CA GLY A 211 -5.41 -9.56 0.85
C GLY A 211 -5.38 -8.10 1.30
N LYS A 212 -4.58 -7.75 2.32
CA LYS A 212 -4.39 -6.36 2.82
C LYS A 212 -4.06 -5.36 1.71
N THR A 213 -3.21 -5.73 0.76
CA THR A 213 -2.85 -4.85 -0.38
C THR A 213 -4.06 -4.48 -1.22
N ARG A 214 -4.92 -5.47 -1.54
CA ARG A 214 -6.14 -5.27 -2.31
C ARG A 214 -7.15 -4.39 -1.57
N GLU A 215 -7.27 -4.60 -0.26
CA GLU A 215 -8.07 -3.77 0.63
C GLU A 215 -7.59 -2.31 0.63
N MET A 216 -6.28 -2.09 0.77
CA MET A 216 -5.69 -0.75 0.71
C MET A 216 -5.90 -0.07 -0.64
N ILE A 217 -5.77 -0.80 -1.76
CA ILE A 217 -6.08 -0.27 -3.10
C ILE A 217 -7.55 0.16 -3.17
N ARG A 218 -8.47 -0.63 -2.59
CA ARG A 218 -9.89 -0.28 -2.58
C ARG A 218 -10.18 0.97 -1.73
N VAL A 219 -9.51 1.10 -0.58
CA VAL A 219 -9.61 2.32 0.23
C VAL A 219 -9.09 3.51 -0.55
N LEU A 220 -7.91 3.43 -1.17
CA LEU A 220 -7.38 4.52 -1.99
C LEU A 220 -8.33 4.88 -3.12
N ASP A 221 -8.89 3.88 -3.81
CA ASP A 221 -9.86 4.07 -4.88
C ASP A 221 -11.05 4.91 -4.39
N ASN A 222 -11.59 4.68 -3.18
CA ASN A 222 -12.66 5.50 -2.60
C ASN A 222 -12.32 7.00 -2.52
N TYR A 223 -11.04 7.34 -2.32
CA TYR A 223 -10.54 8.71 -2.21
C TYR A 223 -9.97 9.25 -3.54
N PHE A 224 -10.18 8.58 -4.68
CA PHE A 224 -9.56 9.00 -5.95
C PHE A 224 -9.85 10.47 -6.31
N TYR A 225 -11.10 10.92 -6.16
CA TYR A 225 -11.53 12.30 -6.44
C TYR A 225 -11.29 13.28 -5.28
N ASP A 226 -10.79 12.81 -4.14
CA ASP A 226 -10.37 13.71 -3.07
C ASP A 226 -9.17 14.55 -3.59
N ALA A 227 -9.16 15.87 -3.42
CA ALA A 227 -8.05 16.68 -3.94
C ALA A 227 -6.76 16.50 -3.12
N ARG A 228 -6.85 16.00 -1.88
CA ARG A 228 -5.69 15.88 -1.00
C ARG A 228 -4.74 14.80 -1.49
N PRO A 229 -3.42 14.92 -1.22
CA PRO A 229 -2.44 13.90 -1.57
C PRO A 229 -2.67 12.62 -0.75
N LYS A 230 -2.44 11.45 -1.38
CA LYS A 230 -2.54 10.14 -0.73
C LYS A 230 -1.12 9.62 -0.61
N VAL A 231 -0.71 9.29 0.62
CA VAL A 231 0.66 8.85 0.90
C VAL A 231 0.61 7.44 1.51
N PRO A 232 0.69 6.39 0.69
CA PRO A 232 0.92 5.03 1.18
C PRO A 232 2.36 4.92 1.72
N ILE A 233 2.52 4.40 2.94
CA ILE A 233 3.82 4.21 3.59
C ILE A 233 4.12 2.72 3.66
N PHE A 234 5.30 2.31 3.21
CA PHE A 234 5.74 0.92 3.17
C PHE A 234 7.03 0.73 3.98
N PRO A 235 7.22 -0.42 4.64
CA PRO A 235 8.43 -0.69 5.39
C PRO A 235 9.65 -0.99 4.51
N LYS A 236 9.43 -1.49 3.28
CA LYS A 236 10.49 -1.87 2.34
C LYS A 236 10.08 -1.55 0.91
N ASP A 237 11.07 -1.25 0.08
CA ASP A 237 10.90 -1.00 -1.35
C ASP A 237 10.31 -2.19 -2.12
N SER A 238 10.65 -3.41 -1.73
CA SER A 238 10.05 -4.62 -2.32
C SER A 238 8.54 -4.67 -2.12
N VAL A 239 8.05 -4.23 -0.95
CA VAL A 239 6.62 -4.15 -0.63
C VAL A 239 5.96 -3.03 -1.45
N CYS A 240 6.64 -1.89 -1.61
CA CYS A 240 6.18 -0.79 -2.46
C CYS A 240 6.06 -1.22 -3.94
N ARG A 241 7.07 -1.90 -4.49
CA ARG A 241 7.01 -2.46 -5.85
C ARG A 241 5.86 -3.45 -6.02
N ASN A 242 5.69 -4.34 -5.05
CA ASN A 242 4.57 -5.29 -5.06
C ASN A 242 3.21 -4.56 -5.02
N PHE A 243 3.09 -3.47 -4.25
CA PHE A 243 1.88 -2.66 -4.23
C PHE A 243 1.54 -2.06 -5.60
N TYR A 244 2.50 -1.47 -6.32
CA TYR A 244 2.24 -0.93 -7.66
C TYR A 244 1.84 -2.00 -8.67
N MET A 245 2.43 -3.20 -8.59
CA MET A 245 2.03 -4.33 -9.42
C MET A 245 0.61 -4.79 -9.10
N GLU A 246 0.25 -4.86 -7.82
CA GLU A 246 -1.13 -5.18 -7.41
C GLU A 246 -2.11 -4.06 -7.79
N LEU A 247 -1.69 -2.79 -7.77
CA LEU A 247 -2.51 -1.65 -8.21
C LEU A 247 -2.81 -1.73 -9.72
N LEU A 248 -1.88 -2.20 -10.54
CA LEU A 248 -2.13 -2.52 -11.95
C LEU A 248 -3.02 -3.76 -12.14
N ARG A 249 -2.85 -4.76 -11.28
CA ARG A 249 -3.58 -6.03 -11.35
C ARG A 249 -5.09 -5.84 -11.15
N TRP A 250 -5.47 -5.07 -10.13
CA TRP A 250 -6.88 -4.93 -9.72
C TRP A 250 -7.58 -3.74 -10.39
N PRO A 251 -8.87 -3.85 -10.73
CA PRO A 251 -9.65 -2.70 -11.23
C PRO A 251 -9.78 -1.60 -10.18
N ASN A 252 -9.33 -0.39 -10.52
CA ASN A 252 -9.44 0.84 -9.74
C ASN A 252 -9.19 2.06 -10.63
N ARG A 253 -9.55 3.26 -10.16
CA ARG A 253 -9.43 4.52 -10.93
C ARG A 253 -8.00 4.98 -11.16
N TYR A 254 -7.04 4.69 -10.25
CA TYR A 254 -5.62 5.01 -10.47
C TYR A 254 -5.03 4.23 -11.64
N ARG A 255 -5.39 2.95 -11.78
CA ARG A 255 -5.03 2.13 -12.94
C ARG A 255 -5.60 2.71 -14.23
N GLU A 256 -6.85 3.18 -14.21
CA GLU A 256 -7.49 3.79 -15.38
C GLU A 256 -6.82 5.11 -15.78
N TYR A 257 -6.50 5.94 -14.79
CA TYR A 257 -5.71 7.16 -15.01
C TYR A 257 -4.37 6.83 -15.67
N TYR A 258 -3.61 5.89 -15.09
CA TYR A 258 -2.37 5.39 -15.68
C TYR A 258 -2.56 4.88 -17.12
N ALA A 259 -3.63 4.15 -17.37
CA ALA A 259 -3.90 3.57 -18.69
C ALA A 259 -4.30 4.60 -19.75
N CYS A 260 -4.85 5.75 -19.34
CA CYS A 260 -5.05 6.91 -20.20
C CYS A 260 -3.72 7.59 -20.57
N GLU A 261 -2.84 7.78 -19.58
CA GLU A 261 -1.53 8.42 -19.79
C GLU A 261 -0.54 7.52 -20.58
N ARG A 262 -0.62 6.20 -20.39
CA ARG A 262 0.29 5.21 -20.98
C ARG A 262 -0.48 4.04 -21.65
N PRO A 263 -1.20 4.28 -22.75
CA PRO A 263 -2.07 3.28 -23.37
C PRO A 263 -1.31 2.05 -23.89
N GLU A 264 -0.07 2.20 -24.36
CA GLU A 264 0.76 1.08 -24.84
C GLU A 264 1.14 0.12 -23.71
N ASP A 265 1.55 0.68 -22.56
CA ASP A 265 1.86 -0.11 -21.37
C ASP A 265 0.61 -0.78 -20.80
N ALA A 266 -0.54 -0.09 -20.81
CA ALA A 266 -1.81 -0.68 -20.40
C ALA A 266 -2.28 -1.78 -21.35
N ALA A 267 -2.05 -1.66 -22.66
CA ALA A 267 -2.33 -2.71 -23.62
C ALA A 267 -1.48 -3.96 -23.32
N LEU A 268 -0.18 -3.77 -23.04
CA LEU A 268 0.71 -4.85 -22.62
C LEU A 268 0.24 -5.52 -21.30
N ALA A 269 -0.06 -4.71 -20.28
CA ALA A 269 -0.46 -5.18 -18.95
C ALA A 269 -1.83 -5.87 -18.96
N SER A 270 -2.79 -5.38 -19.74
CA SER A 270 -4.12 -5.97 -19.88
C SER A 270 -4.16 -7.18 -20.83
N GLY A 271 -3.25 -7.23 -21.79
CA GLY A 271 -3.19 -8.29 -22.81
C GLY A 271 -4.26 -8.11 -23.89
N SER A 272 -4.86 -6.92 -23.98
CA SER A 272 -5.73 -6.49 -25.08
C SER A 272 -5.13 -5.25 -25.74
N GLN A 273 -5.36 -5.08 -27.05
CA GLN A 273 -5.00 -3.85 -27.75
C GLN A 273 -5.79 -2.64 -27.22
N ASP A 274 -7.06 -2.84 -26.88
CA ASP A 274 -7.86 -1.84 -26.18
C ASP A 274 -8.07 -2.29 -24.72
N TRP A 275 -7.28 -1.72 -23.82
CA TRP A 275 -7.35 -2.04 -22.39
C TRP A 275 -8.74 -1.77 -21.80
N ARG A 276 -9.57 -0.92 -22.43
CA ARG A 276 -10.92 -0.57 -21.97
C ARG A 276 -11.86 -1.78 -21.98
N GLU A 277 -11.68 -2.70 -22.93
CA GLU A 277 -12.42 -3.98 -22.96
C GLU A 277 -12.15 -4.80 -21.68
N ARG A 278 -10.95 -4.62 -21.12
CA ARG A 278 -10.49 -5.28 -19.89
C ARG A 278 -10.53 -4.38 -18.66
N ARG A 279 -11.25 -3.25 -18.70
CA ARG A 279 -11.31 -2.25 -17.61
C ARG A 279 -11.81 -2.81 -16.28
N ARG A 280 -12.77 -3.74 -16.29
CA ARG A 280 -13.34 -4.37 -15.08
C ARG A 280 -12.69 -5.70 -14.72
N HIS A 281 -11.74 -6.17 -15.53
CA HIS A 281 -11.09 -7.46 -15.35
C HIS A 281 -9.87 -7.32 -14.44
N MET A 282 -9.52 -8.42 -13.78
CA MET A 282 -8.22 -8.57 -13.13
C MET A 282 -7.19 -8.81 -14.23
N TRP A 283 -6.11 -8.03 -14.26
CA TRP A 283 -5.06 -8.23 -15.25
C TRP A 283 -4.09 -9.29 -14.78
N ASP A 284 -3.95 -10.37 -15.54
CA ASP A 284 -2.93 -11.38 -15.27
C ASP A 284 -1.54 -10.85 -15.66
N LEU A 285 -0.77 -10.43 -14.67
CA LEU A 285 0.60 -9.94 -14.85
C LEU A 285 1.64 -11.08 -14.82
N GLY A 286 1.24 -12.32 -14.52
CA GLY A 286 2.14 -13.47 -14.44
C GLY A 286 2.72 -13.88 -15.80
N ARG A 287 2.08 -13.47 -16.90
CA ARG A 287 2.58 -13.70 -18.27
C ARG A 287 3.72 -12.76 -18.71
N LEU A 288 4.01 -11.73 -17.92
CA LEU A 288 5.03 -10.73 -18.26
C LEU A 288 6.41 -11.23 -17.85
N SER A 289 7.42 -10.91 -18.66
CA SER A 289 8.82 -11.14 -18.23
C SER A 289 9.18 -10.21 -17.07
N SER A 290 10.17 -10.58 -16.26
CA SER A 290 10.64 -9.77 -15.14
C SER A 290 11.04 -8.35 -15.55
N GLY A 291 11.63 -8.20 -16.75
CA GLY A 291 11.98 -6.89 -17.32
C GLY A 291 10.76 -6.04 -17.68
N GLN A 292 9.71 -6.65 -18.24
CA GLN A 292 8.45 -5.96 -18.52
C GLN A 292 7.73 -5.55 -17.24
N ALA A 293 7.63 -6.44 -16.26
CA ALA A 293 7.01 -6.17 -14.97
C ALA A 293 7.72 -5.02 -14.24
N ARG A 294 9.07 -5.03 -14.20
CA ARG A 294 9.86 -3.94 -13.60
C ARG A 294 9.63 -2.61 -14.30
N ARG A 295 9.59 -2.60 -15.64
CA ARG A 295 9.32 -1.38 -16.42
C ARG A 295 7.94 -0.81 -16.11
N LEU A 296 6.89 -1.65 -16.12
CA LEU A 296 5.53 -1.22 -15.80
C LEU A 296 5.42 -0.67 -14.38
N CYS A 297 6.07 -1.32 -13.41
CA CYS A 297 6.12 -0.85 -12.03
C CYS A 297 6.72 0.57 -11.91
N LEU A 298 7.81 0.85 -12.63
CA LEU A 298 8.43 2.18 -12.65
C LEU A 298 7.53 3.20 -13.37
N ALA A 299 6.97 2.82 -14.52
CA ALA A 299 6.11 3.70 -15.31
C ALA A 299 4.87 4.13 -14.54
N ILE A 300 4.19 3.21 -13.84
CA ILE A 300 3.01 3.59 -13.04
C ILE A 300 3.39 4.47 -11.85
N ARG A 301 4.53 4.19 -11.20
CA ARG A 301 5.05 5.01 -10.11
C ARG A 301 5.29 6.44 -10.59
N GLU A 302 5.99 6.63 -11.72
CA GLU A 302 6.27 7.95 -12.27
C GLU A 302 5.00 8.74 -12.61
N VAL A 303 4.00 8.08 -13.21
CA VAL A 303 2.71 8.71 -13.54
C VAL A 303 1.96 9.13 -12.28
N LEU A 304 1.88 8.27 -11.27
CA LEU A 304 1.12 8.55 -10.04
C LEU A 304 1.85 9.52 -9.10
N GLU A 305 3.18 9.57 -9.12
CA GLU A 305 4.00 10.56 -8.42
C GLU A 305 4.07 11.90 -9.19
N MET A 306 3.42 12.00 -10.35
CA MET A 306 3.42 13.19 -11.22
C MET A 306 4.84 13.64 -11.60
N LYS A 307 5.80 12.71 -11.67
CA LYS A 307 7.20 13.03 -11.95
C LYS A 307 7.35 13.62 -13.35
N GLY A 308 7.95 14.81 -13.42
CA GLY A 308 8.15 15.53 -14.69
C GLY A 308 6.90 16.27 -15.19
N MET A 309 5.77 16.19 -14.50
CA MET A 309 4.65 17.10 -14.74
C MET A 309 4.93 18.40 -13.98
N ALA A 310 5.67 19.31 -14.60
CA ALA A 310 5.75 20.67 -14.11
C ALA A 310 4.33 21.24 -14.12
N TYR A 311 3.84 21.60 -12.94
CA TYR A 311 2.57 22.31 -12.81
C TYR A 311 2.74 23.65 -13.54
N MET A 312 2.29 23.74 -14.80
CA MET A 312 2.22 24.99 -15.54
C MET A 312 1.01 25.75 -15.02
N GLY A 313 1.16 26.34 -13.83
CA GLY A 313 0.28 27.38 -13.30
C GLY A 313 0.62 28.74 -13.91
#